data_AF-A0A446B3T5-F1
#
_entry.id   AF-A0A446B3T5-F1
#
_cell.length_a   1.000
_cell.length_b   1.000
_cell.length_c   1.000
_cell.angle_alpha   90.00
_cell.angle_beta   90.00
_cell.angle_gamma   90.00
#
_symmetry.space_group_name_H-M   'P 1'
#
loop_
_entity.id
_entity.type
_entity.pdbx_description
1 polymer ?
#
loop_
_entity_poly.entity_id
_entity_poly.type
_entity_poly.pdbx_seq_one_letter_code
_entity_poly.pdbx_strand_id
1 'polypeptide(L)'
;MSAITITDAAHDYLADLLEKQNTPGIGIRIFITQPGTTYAETCIAYCKPGEEKPEDEAVGLKTFTAYLDAVSVPFLEDAVVDYATDRMGGQLTIKAPNAKVPMVNEDSPINERINYYLQTEINPGLASHGGQVSLIEVVEDGIAVLQFGGGCQGCGQADVTLKEGIERTLLERIPQLKGVRDVTDHSQKENAYY
;
A
#
# COMPACT_ATOMS: atom_id res chain seq x y z
N MET A 1 14.71 -11.38 -1.07
CA MET A 1 13.74 -11.50 0.03
C MET A 1 12.40 -11.70 -0.63
N SER A 2 11.62 -12.71 -0.21
CA SER A 2 10.30 -12.94 -0.78
C SER A 2 9.41 -11.72 -0.53
N ALA A 3 8.65 -11.29 -1.54
CA ALA A 3 7.76 -10.13 -1.42
C ALA A 3 6.77 -10.27 -0.25
N ILE A 4 6.36 -11.50 0.06
CA ILE A 4 5.36 -11.85 1.07
C ILE A 4 5.93 -12.77 2.17
N THR A 5 5.43 -12.60 3.38
CA THR A 5 5.69 -13.49 4.53
C THR A 5 4.48 -14.37 4.80
N ILE A 6 4.69 -15.69 4.88
CA ILE A 6 3.66 -16.66 5.31
C ILE A 6 4.12 -17.20 6.66
N THR A 7 3.32 -17.03 7.71
CA THR A 7 3.67 -17.53 9.05
C THR A 7 3.65 -19.06 9.07
N ASP A 8 4.36 -19.67 10.02
CA ASP A 8 4.35 -21.12 10.18
C ASP A 8 2.92 -21.66 10.41
N ALA A 9 2.11 -20.95 11.20
CA ALA A 9 0.71 -21.33 11.44
C ALA A 9 -0.14 -21.27 10.16
N ALA A 10 0.05 -20.26 9.32
CA ALA A 10 -0.63 -20.18 8.02
C ALA A 10 -0.14 -21.26 7.05
N HIS A 11 1.16 -21.53 7.04
CA HIS A 11 1.75 -22.59 6.23
C HIS A 11 1.17 -23.96 6.58
N ASP A 12 1.13 -24.32 7.86
CA ASP A 12 0.58 -25.59 8.35
C ASP A 12 -0.92 -25.71 7.98
N TYR A 13 -1.70 -24.66 8.22
CA TYR A 13 -3.12 -24.64 7.87
C TYR A 13 -3.38 -24.81 6.37
N LEU A 14 -2.61 -24.11 5.52
CA LEU A 14 -2.73 -24.21 4.07
C LEU A 14 -2.28 -25.59 3.57
N ALA A 15 -1.22 -26.17 4.15
CA ALA A 15 -0.79 -27.53 3.83
C ALA A 15 -1.91 -28.55 4.10
N ASP A 16 -2.55 -28.48 5.27
CA ASP A 16 -3.68 -29.34 5.64
C ASP A 16 -4.87 -29.19 4.68
N LEU A 17 -5.13 -27.98 4.17
CA LEU A 17 -6.18 -27.73 3.19
C LEU A 17 -5.84 -28.34 1.82
N LEU A 18 -4.59 -28.23 1.40
CA LEU A 18 -4.09 -28.78 0.13
C LEU A 18 -4.08 -30.31 0.13
N GLU A 19 -3.69 -30.95 1.22
CA GLU A 19 -3.73 -32.42 1.35
C GLU A 19 -5.14 -32.97 1.13
N LYS A 20 -6.16 -32.27 1.65
CA LYS A 20 -7.57 -32.64 1.47
C LYS A 20 -8.05 -32.55 0.02
N GLN A 21 -7.35 -31.82 -0.84
CA GLN A 21 -7.68 -31.74 -2.27
C GLN A 21 -7.27 -32.99 -3.06
N ASN A 22 -6.50 -33.91 -2.47
CA ASN A 22 -6.06 -35.16 -3.10
C ASN A 22 -5.46 -34.97 -4.51
N THR A 23 -4.78 -33.85 -4.75
CA THR A 23 -4.21 -33.49 -6.05
C THR A 23 -2.69 -33.37 -5.89
N PRO A 24 -1.89 -34.32 -6.40
CA PRO A 24 -0.43 -34.26 -6.30
C PRO A 24 0.12 -32.98 -6.96
N GLY A 25 1.04 -32.31 -6.27
CA GLY A 25 1.66 -31.07 -6.77
C GLY A 25 0.79 -29.83 -6.73
N ILE A 26 -0.40 -29.89 -6.11
CA ILE A 26 -1.24 -28.71 -5.89
C ILE A 26 -0.52 -27.72 -4.99
N GLY A 27 -0.58 -26.45 -5.36
CA GLY A 27 -0.08 -25.32 -4.58
C GLY A 27 -1.17 -24.30 -4.33
N ILE A 28 -0.75 -23.10 -3.97
CA ILE A 28 -1.63 -21.93 -3.89
C ILE A 28 -1.18 -20.88 -4.89
N ARG A 29 -2.12 -20.04 -5.33
CA ARG A 29 -1.85 -18.85 -6.11
C ARG A 29 -2.34 -17.62 -5.35
N ILE A 30 -1.46 -16.65 -5.14
CA ILE A 30 -1.73 -15.39 -4.43
C ILE A 30 -1.78 -14.27 -5.46
N PHE A 31 -2.85 -13.49 -5.43
CA PHE A 31 -3.04 -12.37 -6.36
C PHE A 31 -3.86 -11.26 -5.71
N ILE A 32 -3.77 -10.06 -6.26
CA ILE A 32 -4.58 -8.92 -5.87
C ILE A 32 -5.51 -8.57 -7.03
N THR A 33 -6.81 -8.47 -6.77
CA THR A 33 -7.77 -7.92 -7.73
C THR A 33 -7.66 -6.40 -7.70
N GLN A 34 -7.65 -5.75 -8.87
CA GLN A 34 -7.55 -4.28 -9.00
C GLN A 34 -6.44 -3.65 -8.12
N PRO A 35 -5.18 -4.13 -8.21
CA PRO A 35 -4.10 -3.66 -7.36
C PRO A 35 -3.86 -2.16 -7.56
N GLY A 36 -3.53 -1.47 -6.47
CA GLY A 36 -3.31 -0.03 -6.47
C GLY A 36 -4.58 0.82 -6.49
N THR A 37 -5.74 0.22 -6.26
CA THR A 37 -7.02 0.93 -6.14
C THR A 37 -7.63 0.76 -4.76
N THR A 38 -8.58 1.63 -4.38
CA THR A 38 -9.33 1.48 -3.11
C THR A 38 -10.13 0.18 -3.02
N TYR A 39 -10.43 -0.42 -4.17
CA TYR A 39 -11.15 -1.68 -4.35
C TYR A 39 -10.23 -2.90 -4.33
N ALA A 40 -8.93 -2.75 -4.07
CA ALA A 40 -8.02 -3.88 -4.14
C ALA A 40 -8.37 -4.96 -3.09
N GLU A 41 -8.43 -6.21 -3.52
CA GLU A 41 -8.64 -7.37 -2.65
C GLU A 41 -7.53 -8.39 -2.84
N THR A 42 -6.89 -8.80 -1.76
CA THR A 42 -5.87 -9.86 -1.79
C THR A 42 -6.54 -11.23 -1.64
N CYS A 43 -6.27 -12.12 -2.58
CA CYS A 43 -6.91 -13.42 -2.69
C CYS A 43 -5.88 -14.55 -2.70
N ILE A 44 -6.29 -15.70 -2.17
CA ILE A 44 -5.57 -16.98 -2.31
C ILE A 44 -6.52 -17.96 -2.99
N ALA A 45 -6.05 -18.62 -4.04
CA ALA A 45 -6.75 -19.69 -4.71
C ALA A 45 -5.90 -20.97 -4.73
N TYR A 46 -6.53 -22.13 -4.87
CA TYR A 46 -5.80 -23.34 -5.21
C TYR A 46 -5.21 -23.24 -6.60
N CYS A 47 -4.01 -23.78 -6.78
CA CYS A 47 -3.32 -23.83 -8.06
C CYS A 47 -2.95 -25.28 -8.36
N LYS A 48 -3.70 -25.94 -9.24
CA LYS A 48 -3.32 -27.30 -9.68
C LYS A 48 -2.12 -27.23 -10.62
N PRO A 49 -1.36 -28.32 -10.76
CA PRO A 49 -0.26 -28.36 -11.73
C PRO A 49 -0.72 -27.99 -13.14
N GLY A 50 -0.09 -26.98 -13.74
CA GLY A 50 -0.42 -26.44 -15.06
C GLY A 50 -1.46 -25.31 -15.05
N GLU A 51 -1.99 -24.91 -13.88
CA GLU A 51 -2.87 -23.73 -13.75
C GLU A 51 -2.08 -22.45 -13.39
N GLU A 52 -0.80 -22.58 -13.05
CA GLU A 52 0.11 -21.44 -12.88
C GLU A 52 0.29 -20.67 -14.19
N LYS A 53 0.40 -19.34 -14.11
CA LYS A 53 0.71 -18.53 -15.28
C LYS A 53 2.22 -18.52 -15.53
N PRO A 54 2.68 -18.41 -16.78
CA PRO A 54 4.11 -18.34 -17.10
C PRO A 54 4.83 -17.17 -16.42
N GLU A 55 4.11 -16.09 -16.14
CA GLU A 55 4.66 -14.89 -15.49
C GLU A 55 4.62 -14.98 -13.95
N ASP A 56 3.94 -15.96 -13.37
CA ASP A 56 3.83 -16.07 -11.92
C ASP A 56 5.20 -16.37 -11.28
N GLU A 57 5.49 -15.73 -10.16
CA GLU A 57 6.70 -15.99 -9.39
C GLU A 57 6.47 -17.18 -8.45
N ALA A 58 7.21 -18.27 -8.65
CA ALA A 58 7.12 -19.45 -7.81
C ALA A 58 7.95 -19.31 -6.52
N VAL A 59 7.27 -19.30 -5.38
CA VAL A 59 7.87 -19.29 -4.05
C VAL A 59 7.74 -20.69 -3.43
N GLY A 60 8.87 -21.41 -3.38
CA GLY A 60 8.93 -22.73 -2.76
C GLY A 60 8.82 -22.64 -1.24
N LEU A 61 7.79 -23.26 -0.65
CA LEU A 61 7.61 -23.40 0.79
C LEU A 61 7.95 -24.83 1.23
N LYS A 62 7.87 -25.10 2.54
CA LYS A 62 8.29 -26.40 3.12
C LYS A 62 7.57 -27.60 2.51
N THR A 63 6.28 -27.48 2.20
CA THR A 63 5.42 -28.60 1.77
C THR A 63 4.70 -28.37 0.44
N PHE A 64 4.57 -27.13 -0.03
CA PHE A 64 3.89 -26.78 -1.28
C PHE A 64 4.54 -25.53 -1.90
N THR A 65 4.14 -25.19 -3.12
CA THR A 65 4.59 -23.97 -3.80
C THR A 65 3.48 -22.91 -3.77
N ALA A 66 3.85 -21.67 -3.50
CA ALA A 66 2.97 -20.52 -3.66
C ALA A 66 3.37 -19.75 -4.93
N TYR A 67 2.42 -19.58 -5.86
CA TYR A 67 2.61 -18.81 -7.08
C TYR A 67 2.08 -17.39 -6.88
N LEU A 68 2.94 -16.38 -7.06
CA LEU A 68 2.55 -14.99 -6.93
C LEU A 68 2.26 -14.42 -8.32
N ASP A 69 1.07 -13.84 -8.49
CA ASP A 69 0.72 -13.18 -9.76
C ASP A 69 1.65 -11.99 -10.03
N ALA A 70 2.26 -11.96 -11.22
CA ALA A 70 3.28 -10.97 -11.60
C ALA A 70 2.86 -9.51 -11.37
N VAL A 71 1.60 -9.18 -11.67
CA VAL A 71 1.05 -7.82 -11.51
C VAL A 71 0.89 -7.50 -10.02
N SER A 72 0.66 -8.52 -9.19
CA SER A 72 0.44 -8.39 -7.75
C SER A 72 1.75 -8.34 -6.95
N VAL A 73 2.83 -8.97 -7.43
CA VAL A 73 4.12 -9.06 -6.72
C VAL A 73 4.58 -7.73 -6.11
N PRO A 74 4.60 -6.61 -6.84
CA PRO A 74 5.07 -5.35 -6.27
C PRO A 74 4.18 -4.79 -5.15
N PHE A 75 2.90 -5.12 -5.15
CA PHE A 75 1.92 -4.67 -4.14
C PHE A 75 1.87 -5.62 -2.93
N LEU A 76 2.52 -6.78 -3.03
CA LEU A 76 2.63 -7.76 -1.96
C LEU A 76 3.82 -7.50 -1.05
N GLU A 77 4.64 -6.48 -1.29
CA GLU A 77 5.70 -6.07 -0.36
C GLU A 77 5.12 -5.84 1.04
N ASP A 78 5.81 -6.39 2.04
CA ASP A 78 5.40 -6.42 3.45
C ASP A 78 4.05 -7.12 3.71
N ALA A 79 3.53 -7.89 2.74
CA ALA A 79 2.33 -8.66 2.96
C ALA A 79 2.59 -9.82 3.93
N VAL A 80 1.62 -10.07 4.80
CA VAL A 80 1.66 -11.15 5.79
C VAL A 80 0.40 -12.01 5.64
N VAL A 81 0.60 -13.31 5.40
CA VAL A 81 -0.43 -14.34 5.52
C VAL A 81 -0.27 -15.00 6.88
N ASP A 82 -1.31 -14.91 7.70
CA ASP A 82 -1.31 -15.47 9.05
C ASP A 82 -2.56 -16.30 9.32
N TYR A 83 -2.45 -17.25 10.23
CA TYR A 83 -3.57 -18.05 10.70
C TYR A 83 -3.60 -18.04 12.22
N ALA A 84 -4.70 -17.53 12.77
CA ALA A 84 -4.92 -17.50 14.21
C ALA A 84 -6.03 -18.46 14.58
N THR A 85 -5.75 -19.42 15.46
CA THR A 85 -6.78 -20.32 16.00
C THR A 85 -7.57 -19.59 17.09
N ASP A 86 -8.88 -19.60 16.98
CA ASP A 86 -9.80 -19.09 18.00
C ASP A 86 -10.82 -20.17 18.41
N ARG A 87 -11.75 -19.80 19.31
CA ARG A 87 -12.81 -20.72 19.77
C ARG A 87 -13.80 -21.12 18.67
N MET A 88 -13.78 -20.47 17.51
CA MET A 88 -14.70 -20.67 16.40
C MET A 88 -14.11 -21.47 15.23
N GLY A 89 -12.87 -21.96 15.36
CA GLY A 89 -12.23 -22.79 14.34
C GLY A 89 -11.09 -22.10 13.59
N GLY A 90 -10.69 -20.90 14.02
CA GLY A 90 -9.57 -20.16 13.49
C GLY A 90 -9.86 -19.37 12.22
N GLN A 91 -8.99 -18.40 11.93
CA GLN A 91 -9.15 -17.47 10.82
C GLN A 91 -7.82 -17.29 10.07
N LEU A 92 -7.85 -17.58 8.77
CA LEU A 92 -6.79 -17.18 7.85
C LEU A 92 -6.97 -15.69 7.51
N THR A 93 -5.93 -14.90 7.72
CA THR A 93 -5.90 -13.47 7.44
C THR A 93 -4.76 -13.16 6.50
N ILE A 94 -5.02 -12.26 5.55
CA ILE A 94 -4.00 -11.70 4.67
C ILE A 94 -3.97 -10.20 4.88
N LYS A 95 -2.81 -9.67 5.27
CA LYS A 95 -2.58 -8.24 5.39
C LYS A 95 -1.59 -7.84 4.31
N ALA A 96 -2.05 -7.15 3.28
CA ALA A 96 -1.20 -6.56 2.25
C ALA A 96 -1.30 -5.03 2.35
N PRO A 97 -0.40 -4.37 3.09
CA PRO A 97 -0.51 -2.93 3.36
C PRO A 97 -0.47 -2.09 2.07
N ASN A 98 0.26 -2.58 1.07
CA ASN A 98 0.48 -1.89 -0.20
C ASN A 98 -0.56 -2.26 -1.28
N ALA A 99 -1.49 -3.19 -1.02
CA ALA A 99 -2.43 -3.67 -2.04
C ALA A 99 -3.30 -2.57 -2.66
N LYS A 100 -3.65 -1.56 -1.86
CA LYS A 100 -4.54 -0.44 -2.26
C LYS A 100 -3.77 0.81 -2.66
N VAL A 101 -2.45 0.78 -2.58
CA VAL A 101 -1.60 1.94 -2.82
C VAL A 101 -1.23 1.94 -4.31
N PRO A 102 -1.58 2.98 -5.09
CA PRO A 102 -1.25 3.04 -6.51
C PRO A 102 0.25 2.87 -6.70
N MET A 103 0.71 1.92 -7.52
CA MET A 103 2.11 1.90 -7.91
C MET A 103 2.38 3.03 -8.89
N VAL A 104 3.14 4.01 -8.44
CA VAL A 104 3.65 5.06 -9.31
C VAL A 104 5.10 4.74 -9.65
N ASN A 105 5.42 4.76 -10.94
CA ASN A 105 6.78 4.65 -11.43
C ASN A 105 7.25 6.01 -11.98
N GLU A 106 8.47 6.08 -12.50
CA GLU A 106 9.02 7.34 -13.02
C GLU A 106 8.20 7.89 -14.20
N ASP A 107 7.56 7.02 -14.98
CA ASP A 107 6.72 7.33 -16.14
C ASP A 107 5.26 7.65 -15.77
N SER A 108 4.85 7.39 -14.52
CA SER A 108 3.49 7.71 -14.06
C SER A 108 3.24 9.22 -14.09
N PRO A 109 1.99 9.64 -14.39
CA PRO A 109 1.61 11.05 -14.33
C PRO A 109 2.02 11.72 -13.02
N ILE A 110 2.53 12.95 -13.10
CA ILE A 110 3.11 13.66 -11.94
C ILE A 110 2.10 13.81 -10.78
N ASN A 111 0.82 14.02 -11.10
CA ASN A 111 -0.28 14.10 -10.13
C ASN A 111 -0.48 12.77 -9.38
N GLU A 112 -0.38 11.63 -10.07
CA GLU A 112 -0.46 10.31 -9.44
C GLU A 112 0.73 10.09 -8.50
N ARG A 113 1.94 10.43 -8.97
CA ARG A 113 3.17 10.35 -8.18
C ARG A 113 3.08 11.20 -6.91
N ILE A 114 2.61 12.44 -7.01
CA ILE A 114 2.42 13.30 -5.83
C ILE A 114 1.41 12.67 -4.88
N ASN A 115 0.24 12.26 -5.37
CA ASN A 115 -0.79 11.64 -4.54
C ASN A 115 -0.28 10.39 -3.81
N TYR A 116 0.54 9.57 -4.47
CA TYR A 116 1.19 8.42 -3.85
C TYR A 116 2.03 8.83 -2.64
N TYR A 117 3.01 9.73 -2.81
CA TYR A 117 3.89 10.13 -1.72
C TYR A 117 3.16 10.90 -0.61
N LEU A 118 2.10 11.64 -0.95
CA LEU A 118 1.22 12.24 0.04
C LEU A 118 0.59 11.17 0.93
N GLN A 119 0.14 10.05 0.36
CA GLN A 119 -0.54 8.97 1.09
C GLN A 119 0.41 8.04 1.84
N THR A 120 1.58 7.72 1.27
CA THR A 120 2.48 6.68 1.80
C THR A 120 3.55 7.23 2.74
N GLU A 121 4.02 8.45 2.54
CA GLU A 121 5.14 9.01 3.31
C GLU A 121 4.71 10.20 4.18
N ILE A 122 3.82 11.06 3.69
CA ILE A 122 3.49 12.32 4.36
C ILE A 122 2.31 12.16 5.32
N ASN A 123 1.14 11.74 4.82
CA ASN A 123 -0.08 11.66 5.61
C ASN A 123 -0.01 10.71 6.81
N PRO A 124 0.73 9.59 6.81
CA PRO A 124 0.89 8.77 8.02
C PRO A 124 1.52 9.56 9.18
N GLY A 125 2.49 10.44 8.88
CA GLY A 125 3.07 11.35 9.85
C GLY A 125 2.08 12.41 10.33
N LEU A 126 1.34 13.04 9.41
CA LEU A 126 0.35 14.08 9.75
C LEU A 126 -0.83 13.53 10.55
N ALA A 127 -1.30 12.32 10.23
CA ALA A 127 -2.42 11.68 10.88
C ALA A 127 -2.19 11.47 12.38
N SER A 128 -0.93 11.31 12.81
CA SER A 128 -0.56 11.23 14.24
C SER A 128 -0.93 12.49 15.03
N HIS A 129 -1.06 13.63 14.34
CA HIS A 129 -1.49 14.92 14.89
C HIS A 129 -2.90 15.31 14.40
N GLY A 130 -3.67 14.34 13.90
CA GLY A 130 -5.02 14.57 13.35
C GLY A 130 -5.03 15.41 12.07
N GLY A 131 -3.88 15.57 11.40
CA GLY A 131 -3.73 16.37 10.20
C GLY A 131 -3.69 15.53 8.92
N GLN A 132 -3.93 16.19 7.79
CA GLN A 132 -3.77 15.60 6.47
C GLN A 132 -3.45 16.68 5.43
N VAL A 133 -2.96 16.25 4.27
CA VAL A 133 -2.77 17.08 3.09
C VAL A 133 -3.22 16.33 1.83
N SER A 134 -3.83 17.06 0.90
CA SER A 134 -4.27 16.55 -0.40
C SER A 134 -3.74 17.42 -1.54
N LEU A 135 -3.51 16.80 -2.70
CA LEU A 135 -3.24 17.51 -3.95
C LEU A 135 -4.54 18.04 -4.53
N ILE A 136 -4.56 19.32 -4.89
CA ILE A 136 -5.65 19.94 -5.67
C ILE A 136 -5.35 19.84 -7.16
N GLU A 137 -4.17 20.32 -7.57
CA GLU A 137 -3.75 20.34 -8.97
C GLU A 137 -2.23 20.49 -9.08
N VAL A 138 -1.71 20.27 -10.29
CA VAL A 138 -0.36 20.65 -10.67
C VAL A 138 -0.46 21.67 -11.78
N VAL A 139 0.00 22.89 -11.53
CA VAL A 139 -0.03 23.97 -12.53
C VAL A 139 1.16 23.86 -13.49
N GLU A 140 1.07 24.50 -14.67
CA GLU A 140 1.99 24.35 -15.81
C GLU A 140 3.48 24.54 -15.48
N ASP A 141 3.82 25.21 -14.38
CA ASP A 141 5.19 25.41 -13.92
C ASP A 141 5.79 24.23 -13.13
N GLY A 142 5.05 23.14 -12.93
CA GLY A 142 5.48 22.01 -12.08
C GLY A 142 5.35 22.31 -10.59
N ILE A 143 4.40 23.18 -10.23
CA ILE A 143 4.09 23.52 -8.83
C ILE A 143 2.87 22.70 -8.39
N ALA A 144 3.02 21.92 -7.33
CA ALA A 144 1.91 21.19 -6.71
C ALA A 144 1.11 22.11 -5.81
N VAL A 145 -0.18 22.25 -6.07
CA VAL A 145 -1.11 23.00 -5.24
C VAL A 145 -1.71 22.05 -4.21
N LEU A 146 -1.41 22.29 -2.94
CA LEU A 146 -1.80 21.43 -1.82
C LEU A 146 -2.85 22.11 -0.95
N GLN A 147 -3.74 21.31 -0.38
CA GLN A 147 -4.70 21.73 0.62
C GLN A 147 -4.51 20.91 1.90
N PHE A 148 -4.29 21.60 3.01
CA PHE A 148 -4.14 21.03 4.33
C PHE A 148 -5.50 20.94 5.02
N GLY A 149 -5.67 19.92 5.84
CA GLY A 149 -6.90 19.65 6.57
C GLY A 149 -6.64 19.06 7.95
N GLY A 150 -7.71 18.99 8.75
CA GLY A 150 -7.65 18.51 10.14
C GLY A 150 -6.76 19.39 11.01
N GLY A 151 -5.94 18.77 11.86
CA GLY A 151 -4.98 19.44 12.74
C GLY A 151 -4.01 20.38 12.02
N CYS A 152 -3.70 20.10 10.75
CA CYS A 152 -2.81 20.93 9.94
C CYS A 152 -3.44 22.24 9.47
N GLN A 153 -4.78 22.37 9.48
CA GLN A 153 -5.45 23.57 9.01
C GLN A 153 -5.24 24.76 9.95
N GLY A 154 -5.13 24.55 11.26
CA GLY A 154 -5.11 25.65 12.24
C GLY A 154 -3.79 25.83 13.00
N CYS A 155 -2.72 25.12 12.62
CA CYS A 155 -1.48 25.04 13.39
C CYS A 155 -0.52 26.22 13.10
N GLY A 156 -0.86 27.41 13.61
CA GLY A 156 -0.12 28.65 13.32
C GLY A 156 1.35 28.76 13.76
N GLN A 157 1.98 27.70 14.31
CA GLN A 157 3.44 27.63 14.53
C GLN A 157 4.14 26.59 13.64
N ALA A 158 3.40 25.72 12.95
CA ALA A 158 3.93 24.67 12.10
C ALA A 158 3.86 24.99 10.60
N ASP A 159 3.13 26.03 10.19
CA ASP A 159 2.80 26.27 8.77
C ASP A 159 4.03 26.36 7.85
N VAL A 160 5.11 27.01 8.27
CA VAL A 160 6.32 27.15 7.43
C VAL A 160 7.13 25.85 7.42
N THR A 161 7.47 25.31 8.58
CA THR A 161 8.34 24.13 8.71
C THR A 161 7.67 22.86 8.17
N LEU A 162 6.36 22.73 8.34
CA LEU A 162 5.58 21.61 7.84
C LEU A 162 5.51 21.62 6.32
N LYS A 163 5.19 22.78 5.74
CA LYS A 163 5.19 22.97 4.29
C LYS A 163 6.57 22.70 3.72
N GLU A 164 7.63 23.25 4.31
CA GLU A 164 9.03 23.00 3.88
C GLU A 164 9.39 21.52 3.94
N GLY A 165 8.96 20.81 4.99
CA GLY A 165 9.17 19.36 5.13
C GLY A 165 8.49 18.58 4.01
N ILE A 166 7.23 18.90 3.70
CA ILE A 166 6.46 18.28 2.62
C ILE A 166 7.07 18.60 1.26
N GLU A 167 7.42 19.86 1.01
CA GLU A 167 8.05 20.32 -0.22
C GLU A 167 9.36 19.58 -0.47
N ARG A 168 10.22 19.48 0.54
CA ARG A 168 11.49 18.76 0.45
C ARG A 168 11.26 17.30 0.08
N THR A 169 10.38 16.60 0.80
CA THR A 169 10.07 15.19 0.51
C THR A 169 9.56 15.02 -0.93
N LEU A 170 8.63 15.87 -1.38
CA LEU A 170 8.10 15.77 -2.75
C LEU A 170 9.15 16.08 -3.82
N LEU A 171 10.03 17.06 -3.62
CA LEU A 171 11.13 17.39 -4.55
C LEU A 171 12.18 16.28 -4.60
N GLU A 172 12.50 15.65 -3.48
CA GLU A 172 13.41 14.50 -3.41
C GLU A 172 12.86 13.28 -4.16
N ARG A 173 11.54 13.04 -4.08
CA ARG A 173 10.86 11.92 -4.74
C ARG A 173 10.47 12.19 -6.18
N ILE A 174 10.22 13.44 -6.53
CA ILE A 174 9.76 13.89 -7.85
C ILE A 174 10.63 15.06 -8.30
N PRO A 175 11.80 14.80 -8.90
CA PRO A 175 12.72 15.84 -9.36
C PRO A 175 12.12 16.78 -10.43
N GLN A 176 11.01 16.38 -11.07
CA GLN A 176 10.27 17.21 -12.02
C GLN A 176 9.48 18.35 -11.35
N LEU A 177 9.20 18.23 -10.06
CA LEU A 177 8.49 19.24 -9.29
C LEU A 177 9.41 20.45 -9.05
N LYS A 178 8.89 21.67 -9.13
CA LYS A 178 9.63 22.91 -8.82
C LYS A 178 9.32 23.49 -7.45
N GLY A 179 8.23 23.05 -6.84
CA GLY A 179 7.85 23.43 -5.48
C GLY A 179 6.39 23.13 -5.17
N VAL A 180 5.95 23.58 -3.99
CA VAL A 180 4.58 23.42 -3.52
C VAL A 180 3.95 24.76 -3.15
N ARG A 181 2.65 24.90 -3.44
CA ARG A 181 1.84 26.04 -3.05
C ARG A 181 0.71 25.58 -2.16
N ASP A 182 0.60 26.21 -1.00
CA ASP A 182 -0.50 26.02 -0.08
C ASP A 182 -1.65 26.99 -0.44
N VAL A 183 -2.88 26.49 -0.47
CA VAL A 183 -4.10 27.28 -0.70
C VAL A 183 -5.07 27.23 0.49
N THR A 184 -4.61 26.70 1.62
CA THR A 184 -5.41 26.55 2.83
C THR A 184 -5.52 27.87 3.58
N ASP A 185 -6.71 28.16 4.12
CA ASP A 185 -6.89 29.28 5.04
C ASP A 185 -6.52 28.86 6.46
N HIS A 186 -5.28 29.18 6.86
CA HIS A 186 -4.74 28.85 8.18
C HIS A 186 -5.26 29.73 9.33
N SER A 187 -6.08 30.75 9.02
CA SER A 187 -6.71 31.57 10.06
C SER A 187 -7.83 30.80 10.79
N GLN A 188 -8.34 29.73 10.18
CA GLN A 188 -9.42 28.89 10.71
C GLN A 188 -8.89 27.85 11.68
N LYS A 189 -9.07 28.10 12.98
CA LYS A 189 -8.54 27.25 14.07
C LYS A 189 -9.53 26.23 14.64
N GLU A 190 -10.70 26.07 14.03
CA GLU A 190 -11.75 25.17 14.53
C GLU A 190 -11.28 23.71 14.67
N ASN A 191 -10.31 23.29 13.85
CA ASN A 191 -9.73 21.95 13.84
C ASN A 191 -8.28 21.89 14.35
N ALA A 192 -7.75 22.97 14.92
CA ALA A 192 -6.35 23.02 15.37
C ALA A 192 -6.09 22.01 16.50
N TYR A 193 -5.07 21.17 16.34
CA TYR A 193 -4.61 20.27 17.40
C TYR A 193 -3.87 21.09 18.47
N TYR A 194 -4.22 20.89 19.76
CA TYR A 194 -3.69 21.64 20.92
C TYR A 194 -2.71 20.81 21.74
#